data_AF-A0A0A2G3R2-F1
#
_entry.id   AF-A0A0A2G3R2-F1
#
_cell.length_a   1.000
_cell.length_b   1.000
_cell.length_c   1.000
_cell.angle_alpha   90.00
_cell.angle_beta   90.00
_cell.angle_gamma   90.00
#
_symmetry.space_group_name_H-M   'P 1'
#
loop_
_entity.id
_entity.type
_entity.pdbx_description
1 polymer ?
#
loop_
_entity_poly.entity_id
_entity_poly.type
_entity_poly.pdbx_seq_one_letter_code
_entity_poly.pdbx_strand_id
1 'polypeptide(L)'
;KEKEAQKAELTAKIKELEKQAGKLRMKGTLYSIFGNSELDKAEKRIADLEQEAERQRYLSEKEKNEIRKEVVLLQDTIKGRDRAIAELKETVQVYEEERNWIKRFFSGFYQLLNIRLIFRKMGFSDDRIVEMYRTETPQRGTVKAYSGLYKREFTEEDSEIRIIKDEKKRPLLTINGLPITDWCEQKWKQLINRNRSQRL
;
A
#
# COMPACT_ATOMS: atom_id res chain seq x y z
N LYS A 1 -47.15 -45.00 -7.03
CA LYS A 1 -46.26 -43.82 -7.22
C LYS A 1 -47.01 -42.65 -7.86
N GLU A 2 -47.61 -42.77 -9.04
CA GLU A 2 -48.33 -41.66 -9.71
C GLU A 2 -49.59 -41.17 -8.97
N LYS A 3 -50.41 -42.10 -8.44
CA LYS A 3 -51.60 -41.77 -7.63
C LYS A 3 -51.29 -41.08 -6.29
N GLU A 4 -50.11 -41.35 -5.71
CA GLU A 4 -49.69 -40.70 -4.44
C GLU A 4 -49.20 -39.28 -4.68
N ALA A 5 -48.50 -39.04 -5.79
CA ALA A 5 -48.13 -37.69 -6.23
C ALA A 5 -49.37 -36.82 -6.51
N GLN A 6 -50.38 -37.37 -7.21
CA GLN A 6 -51.65 -36.68 -7.46
C GLN A 6 -52.42 -36.36 -6.17
N LYS A 7 -52.42 -37.28 -5.19
CA LYS A 7 -53.07 -37.03 -3.89
C LYS A 7 -52.33 -35.95 -3.08
N ALA A 8 -51.01 -35.91 -3.14
CA ALA A 8 -50.22 -34.85 -2.52
C ALA A 8 -50.47 -33.48 -3.16
N GLU A 9 -50.56 -33.43 -4.49
CA GLU A 9 -50.88 -32.21 -5.25
C GLU A 9 -52.29 -31.69 -4.92
N LEU A 10 -53.29 -32.57 -4.90
CA LEU A 10 -54.67 -32.23 -4.52
C LEU A 10 -54.75 -31.72 -3.07
N THR A 11 -54.01 -32.34 -2.16
CA THR A 11 -53.97 -31.91 -0.74
C THR A 11 -53.31 -30.54 -0.60
N ALA A 12 -52.25 -30.26 -1.36
CA ALA A 12 -51.62 -28.94 -1.40
C ALA A 12 -52.58 -27.88 -1.95
N LYS A 13 -53.34 -28.22 -3.00
CA LYS A 13 -54.33 -27.33 -3.62
C LYS A 13 -55.51 -27.03 -2.69
N ILE A 14 -56.00 -28.03 -1.94
CA ILE A 14 -57.04 -27.84 -0.92
C ILE A 14 -56.55 -26.89 0.18
N LYS A 15 -55.34 -27.09 0.70
CA LYS A 15 -54.77 -26.18 1.72
C LYS A 15 -54.61 -24.75 1.22
N GLU A 16 -54.24 -24.57 -0.04
CA GLU A 16 -54.14 -23.22 -0.64
C GLU A 16 -55.53 -22.57 -0.78
N LEU A 17 -56.56 -23.32 -1.19
CA LEU A 17 -57.92 -22.83 -1.26
C LEU A 17 -58.50 -22.47 0.11
N GLU A 18 -58.26 -23.29 1.14
CA GLU A 18 -58.66 -23.00 2.52
C GLU A 18 -58.00 -21.70 3.03
N LYS A 19 -56.72 -21.50 2.72
CA LYS A 19 -55.99 -20.27 3.04
C LYS A 19 -56.56 -19.05 2.32
N GLN A 20 -56.95 -19.19 1.05
CA GLN A 20 -57.59 -18.12 0.28
C GLN A 20 -58.98 -17.77 0.83
N ALA A 21 -59.79 -18.77 1.16
CA ALA A 21 -61.10 -18.58 1.77
C ALA A 21 -61.00 -17.87 3.13
N GLY A 22 -60.02 -18.25 3.96
CA GLY A 22 -59.73 -17.58 5.23
C GLY A 22 -59.38 -16.09 5.05
N LYS A 23 -58.53 -15.76 4.09
CA LYS A 23 -58.19 -14.37 3.74
C LYS A 23 -59.42 -13.57 3.29
N LEU A 24 -60.27 -14.14 2.43
CA LEU A 24 -61.49 -13.48 1.95
C LEU A 24 -62.49 -13.21 3.09
N ARG A 25 -62.65 -14.17 4.01
CA ARG A 25 -63.50 -13.99 5.19
C ARG A 25 -62.99 -12.85 6.08
N MET A 26 -61.68 -12.81 6.33
CA MET A 26 -61.06 -11.70 7.07
C MET A 26 -61.24 -10.36 6.37
N LYS A 27 -61.08 -10.30 5.04
CA LYS A 27 -61.34 -9.09 4.25
C LYS A 27 -62.78 -8.61 4.42
N GLY A 28 -63.76 -9.50 4.30
CA GLY A 28 -65.17 -9.16 4.54
C GLY A 28 -65.45 -8.61 5.95
N THR A 29 -64.84 -9.20 6.98
CA THR A 29 -64.97 -8.71 8.37
C THR A 29 -64.31 -7.34 8.56
N LEU A 30 -63.13 -7.12 7.98
CA LEU A 30 -62.43 -5.84 8.06
C LEU A 30 -63.22 -4.72 7.36
N TYR A 31 -63.77 -4.99 6.16
CA TYR A 31 -64.60 -4.03 5.40
C TYR A 31 -65.83 -3.56 6.20
N SER A 32 -66.41 -4.46 7.00
CA SER A 32 -67.51 -4.12 7.91
C SER A 32 -67.10 -3.26 9.13
N ILE A 33 -65.84 -3.33 9.58
CA ILE A 33 -65.36 -2.65 10.79
C ILE A 33 -64.77 -1.27 10.47
N PHE A 34 -64.00 -1.16 9.39
CA PHE A 34 -63.24 0.06 9.07
C PHE A 34 -63.85 0.90 7.94
N GLY A 35 -64.85 0.37 7.24
CA GLY A 35 -65.47 1.00 6.08
C GLY A 35 -64.65 0.85 4.80
N ASN A 36 -65.35 0.78 3.66
CA ASN A 36 -64.75 0.45 2.35
C ASN A 36 -63.65 1.44 1.94
N SER A 37 -63.82 2.74 2.23
CA SER A 37 -62.89 3.79 1.80
C SER A 37 -61.52 3.74 2.49
N GLU A 38 -61.46 3.39 3.77
CA GLU A 38 -60.19 3.30 4.50
C GLU A 38 -59.43 2.01 4.16
N LEU A 39 -60.15 0.91 3.90
CA LEU A 39 -59.55 -0.33 3.44
C LEU A 39 -59.03 -0.25 2.01
N ASP A 40 -59.76 0.38 1.10
CA ASP A 40 -59.26 0.59 -0.28
C ASP A 40 -58.00 1.47 -0.30
N LYS A 41 -57.90 2.48 0.59
CA LYS A 41 -56.67 3.27 0.78
C LYS A 41 -55.52 2.42 1.33
N ALA A 42 -55.78 1.57 2.32
CA ALA A 42 -54.78 0.69 2.91
C ALA A 42 -54.28 -0.36 1.90
N GLU A 43 -55.18 -0.98 1.13
CA GLU A 43 -54.84 -1.92 0.07
C GLU A 43 -54.01 -1.26 -1.03
N LYS A 44 -54.39 -0.05 -1.46
CA LYS A 44 -53.60 0.74 -2.40
C LYS A 44 -52.21 1.07 -1.85
N ARG A 45 -52.12 1.46 -0.57
CA ARG A 45 -50.83 1.78 0.06
C ARG A 45 -49.94 0.55 0.19
N ILE A 46 -50.51 -0.62 0.48
CA ILE A 46 -49.77 -1.89 0.51
C ILE A 46 -49.23 -2.20 -0.88
N ALA A 47 -50.05 -2.09 -1.93
CA ALA A 47 -49.62 -2.33 -3.30
C ALA A 47 -48.49 -1.37 -3.74
N ASP A 48 -48.61 -0.08 -3.40
CA ASP A 48 -47.56 0.91 -3.69
C ASP A 48 -46.24 0.57 -2.96
N LEU A 49 -46.32 0.15 -1.69
CA LEU A 49 -45.16 -0.24 -0.89
C LEU A 49 -44.51 -1.53 -1.39
N GLU A 50 -45.30 -2.53 -1.82
CA GLU A 50 -44.80 -3.77 -2.42
C GLU A 50 -44.05 -3.48 -3.73
N GLN A 51 -44.61 -2.61 -4.57
CA GLN A 51 -43.96 -2.19 -5.82
C GLN A 51 -42.64 -1.45 -5.56
N GLU A 52 -42.61 -0.56 -4.57
CA GLU A 52 -41.39 0.16 -4.18
C GLU A 52 -40.33 -0.79 -3.62
N ALA A 53 -40.72 -1.75 -2.77
CA ALA A 53 -39.81 -2.76 -2.24
C ALA A 53 -39.22 -3.64 -3.35
N GLU A 54 -40.01 -3.99 -4.37
CA GLU A 54 -39.54 -4.77 -5.52
C GLU A 54 -38.56 -3.97 -6.40
N ARG A 55 -38.84 -2.68 -6.65
CA ARG A 55 -37.92 -1.77 -7.34
C ARG A 55 -36.59 -1.63 -6.59
N GLN A 56 -36.62 -1.45 -5.27
CA GLN A 56 -35.41 -1.35 -4.46
C GLN A 56 -34.59 -2.64 -4.48
N ARG A 57 -35.24 -3.81 -4.42
CA ARG A 57 -34.55 -5.10 -4.58
C ARG A 57 -33.86 -5.23 -5.93
N TYR A 58 -34.55 -4.84 -7.00
CA TYR A 58 -34.00 -4.86 -8.35
C TYR A 58 -32.77 -3.94 -8.48
N LEU A 59 -32.87 -2.69 -7.99
CA LEU A 59 -31.75 -1.74 -8.00
C LEU A 59 -30.57 -2.25 -7.18
N SER A 60 -30.82 -2.77 -5.98
CA SER A 60 -29.77 -3.33 -5.12
C SER A 60 -29.07 -4.53 -5.77
N GLU A 61 -29.80 -5.42 -6.45
CA GLU A 61 -29.18 -6.54 -7.15
C GLU A 61 -28.38 -6.08 -8.36
N LYS A 62 -28.83 -5.03 -9.06
CA LYS A 62 -28.07 -4.38 -10.13
C LYS A 62 -26.75 -3.80 -9.63
N GLU A 63 -26.79 -3.01 -8.54
CA GLU A 63 -25.59 -2.44 -7.90
C GLU A 63 -24.63 -3.53 -7.42
N LYS A 64 -25.14 -4.59 -6.78
CA LYS A 64 -24.31 -5.74 -6.38
C LYS A 64 -23.62 -6.39 -7.57
N ASN A 65 -24.31 -6.50 -8.71
CA ASN A 65 -23.72 -7.07 -9.92
C ASN A 65 -22.67 -6.16 -10.55
N GLU A 66 -22.84 -4.84 -10.49
CA GLU A 66 -21.83 -3.87 -10.90
C GLU A 66 -20.60 -3.94 -10.00
N ILE A 67 -20.79 -3.92 -8.67
CA ILE A 67 -19.70 -4.09 -7.69
C ILE A 67 -18.96 -5.41 -7.93
N ARG A 68 -19.67 -6.53 -8.17
CA ARG A 68 -19.03 -7.81 -8.49
C ARG A 68 -18.13 -7.72 -9.72
N LYS A 69 -18.56 -7.04 -10.78
CA LYS A 69 -17.75 -6.84 -11.99
C LYS A 69 -16.49 -6.03 -11.69
N GLU A 70 -16.62 -4.93 -10.94
CA GLU A 70 -15.47 -4.11 -10.54
C GLU A 70 -14.48 -4.89 -9.67
N VAL A 71 -14.98 -5.69 -8.72
CA VAL A 71 -14.15 -6.54 -7.87
C VAL A 71 -13.33 -7.52 -8.70
N VAL A 72 -13.92 -8.16 -9.73
CA VAL A 72 -13.18 -9.06 -10.63
C VAL A 72 -12.06 -8.31 -11.37
N LEU A 73 -12.35 -7.13 -11.91
CA LEU A 73 -11.35 -6.30 -12.59
C LEU A 73 -10.20 -5.88 -11.65
N LEU A 74 -10.53 -5.51 -10.42
CA LEU A 74 -9.54 -5.17 -9.40
C LEU A 74 -8.69 -6.38 -9.02
N GLN A 75 -9.30 -7.56 -8.87
CA GLN A 75 -8.57 -8.80 -8.60
C GLN A 75 -7.57 -9.13 -9.71
N ASP A 76 -7.96 -9.01 -10.97
CA ASP A 76 -7.06 -9.25 -12.10
C ASP A 76 -5.93 -8.21 -12.17
N THR A 77 -6.25 -6.95 -11.85
CA THR A 77 -5.24 -5.89 -11.73
C THR A 77 -4.22 -6.18 -10.62
N ILE A 78 -4.68 -6.63 -9.46
CA ILE A 78 -3.82 -7.03 -8.34
C ILE A 78 -2.92 -8.19 -8.74
N LYS A 79 -3.49 -9.25 -9.35
CA LYS A 79 -2.69 -10.39 -9.85
C LYS A 79 -1.63 -9.95 -10.85
N GLY A 80 -1.96 -9.02 -11.74
CA GLY A 80 -0.99 -8.45 -12.67
C GLY A 80 0.16 -7.73 -11.96
N ARG A 81 -0.16 -6.90 -10.96
CA ARG A 81 0.85 -6.21 -10.14
C ARG A 81 1.70 -7.18 -9.32
N ASP A 82 1.11 -8.23 -8.77
CA ASP A 82 1.85 -9.24 -8.01
C ASP A 82 2.88 -9.97 -8.87
N ARG A 83 2.55 -10.28 -10.13
CA ARG A 83 3.51 -10.83 -11.09
C ARG A 83 4.65 -9.86 -11.37
N ALA A 84 4.34 -8.59 -11.65
CA ALA A 84 5.37 -7.57 -11.89
C ALA A 84 6.28 -7.38 -10.66
N ILE A 85 5.73 -7.43 -9.45
CA ILE A 85 6.52 -7.39 -8.21
C ILE A 85 7.44 -8.61 -8.11
N ALA A 86 6.97 -9.80 -8.47
CA ALA A 86 7.78 -11.01 -8.45
C ALA A 86 8.96 -10.92 -9.44
N GLU A 87 8.71 -10.47 -10.67
CA GLU A 87 9.75 -10.25 -11.69
C GLU A 87 10.78 -9.20 -11.25
N LEU A 88 10.33 -8.10 -10.64
CA LEU A 88 11.22 -7.09 -10.07
C LEU A 88 12.05 -7.64 -8.92
N LYS A 89 11.48 -8.49 -8.05
CA LYS A 89 12.21 -9.14 -6.95
C LYS A 89 13.31 -10.06 -7.47
N GLU A 90 13.04 -10.86 -8.50
CA GLU A 90 14.04 -11.71 -9.14
C GLU A 90 15.16 -10.87 -9.75
N THR A 91 14.81 -9.80 -10.46
CA THR A 91 15.78 -8.86 -11.03
C THR A 91 16.66 -8.22 -9.95
N VAL A 92 16.06 -7.77 -8.84
CA VAL A 92 16.80 -7.20 -7.70
C VAL A 92 17.73 -8.24 -7.09
N GLN A 93 17.29 -9.50 -6.95
CA GLN A 93 18.12 -10.57 -6.41
C GLN A 93 19.36 -10.80 -7.29
N VAL A 94 19.22 -10.86 -8.61
CA VAL A 94 20.37 -10.97 -9.54
C VAL A 94 21.35 -9.82 -9.32
N TYR A 95 20.86 -8.58 -9.24
CA TYR A 95 21.73 -7.43 -8.97
C TYR A 95 22.39 -7.47 -7.58
N GLU A 96 21.73 -8.01 -6.57
CA GLU A 96 22.31 -8.21 -5.25
C GLU A 96 23.42 -9.25 -5.25
N GLU A 97 23.25 -10.34 -5.99
CA GLU A 97 24.28 -11.38 -6.18
C GLU A 97 25.51 -10.81 -6.87
N GLU A 98 25.34 -10.08 -7.98
CA GLU A 98 26.42 -9.37 -8.67
C GLU A 98 27.12 -8.36 -7.76
N ARG A 99 26.35 -7.58 -7.01
CA ARG A 99 26.88 -6.61 -6.03
C ARG A 99 27.69 -7.30 -4.94
N ASN A 100 27.23 -8.46 -4.45
CA ASN A 100 27.94 -9.26 -3.45
C ASN A 100 29.23 -9.85 -4.01
N TRP A 101 29.23 -10.28 -5.26
CA TRP A 101 30.42 -10.74 -5.97
C TRP A 101 31.46 -9.61 -6.09
N ILE A 102 31.06 -8.43 -6.56
CA ILE A 102 31.93 -7.23 -6.63
C ILE A 102 32.47 -6.88 -5.24
N LYS A 103 31.64 -6.93 -4.21
CA LYS A 103 32.08 -6.64 -2.82
C LYS A 103 33.17 -7.61 -2.34
N ARG A 104 33.05 -8.91 -2.68
CA ARG A 104 34.00 -9.96 -2.27
C ARG A 104 35.32 -9.86 -3.02
N PHE A 105 35.28 -9.73 -4.35
CA PHE A 105 36.49 -9.77 -5.19
C PHE A 105 37.12 -8.39 -5.43
N PHE A 106 36.32 -7.33 -5.48
CA PHE A 106 36.75 -5.96 -5.78
C PHE A 106 36.38 -5.00 -4.65
N SER A 107 36.72 -5.35 -3.41
CA SER A 107 36.35 -4.59 -2.21
C SER A 107 36.70 -3.09 -2.27
N GLY A 108 37.85 -2.72 -2.83
CA GLY A 108 38.25 -1.32 -3.01
C GLY A 108 37.38 -0.59 -4.04
N PHE A 109 37.08 -1.22 -5.17
CA PHE A 109 36.15 -0.66 -6.17
C PHE A 109 34.73 -0.53 -5.61
N TYR A 110 34.27 -1.53 -4.85
CA TYR A 110 32.99 -1.47 -4.15
C TYR A 110 32.90 -0.29 -3.17
N GLN A 111 33.98 0.01 -2.45
CA GLN A 111 34.05 1.21 -1.60
C GLN A 111 33.98 2.49 -2.43
N LEU A 112 34.70 2.57 -3.55
CA LEU A 112 34.62 3.72 -4.46
C LEU A 112 33.19 3.94 -5.00
N LEU A 113 32.47 2.86 -5.33
CA LEU A 113 31.07 2.94 -5.76
C LEU A 113 30.17 3.52 -4.66
N ASN A 114 30.35 3.10 -3.40
CA ASN A 114 29.59 3.67 -2.27
C ASN A 114 29.91 5.15 -2.05
N ILE A 115 31.19 5.52 -2.17
CA ILE A 115 31.65 6.90 -2.07
C ILE A 115 31.03 7.74 -3.19
N ARG A 116 31.06 7.26 -4.45
CA ARG A 116 30.42 7.92 -5.60
C ARG A 116 28.92 8.16 -5.37
N LEU A 117 28.20 7.20 -4.80
CA LEU A 117 26.78 7.36 -4.48
C LEU A 117 26.54 8.49 -3.48
N ILE A 118 27.40 8.63 -2.48
CA ILE A 118 27.33 9.72 -1.50
C ILE A 118 27.60 11.06 -2.18
N PHE A 119 28.65 11.15 -3.01
CA PHE A 119 28.98 12.36 -3.74
C PHE A 119 27.90 12.81 -4.72
N ARG A 120 27.22 11.87 -5.41
CA ARG A 120 26.07 12.19 -6.27
C ARG A 120 24.94 12.85 -5.49
N LYS A 121 24.67 12.41 -4.26
CA LYS A 121 23.68 13.07 -3.38
C LYS A 121 24.08 14.49 -2.97
N MET A 122 25.38 14.77 -2.96
CA MET A 122 25.94 16.11 -2.73
C MET A 122 26.07 16.93 -4.03
N GLY A 123 25.64 16.41 -5.18
CA GLY A 123 25.66 17.13 -6.47
C GLY A 123 26.99 17.10 -7.23
N PHE A 124 27.95 16.25 -6.85
CA PHE A 124 29.22 16.13 -7.56
C PHE A 124 29.07 15.32 -8.85
N SER A 125 29.72 15.76 -9.92
CA SER A 125 29.82 15.02 -11.18
C SER A 125 30.77 13.83 -11.07
N ASP A 126 30.56 12.80 -11.91
CA ASP A 126 31.43 11.64 -11.94
C ASP A 126 32.88 12.01 -12.32
N ASP A 127 33.08 12.96 -13.24
CA ASP A 127 34.40 13.45 -13.62
C ASP A 127 35.15 14.09 -12.44
N ARG A 128 34.44 14.89 -11.63
CA ARG A 128 35.03 15.49 -10.43
C ARG A 128 35.40 14.44 -9.40
N ILE A 129 34.57 13.41 -9.21
CA ILE A 129 34.85 12.29 -8.30
C ILE A 129 36.09 11.51 -8.76
N VAL A 130 36.24 11.29 -10.08
CA VAL A 130 37.42 10.62 -10.67
C VAL A 130 38.68 11.45 -10.43
N GLU A 131 38.63 12.76 -10.64
CA GLU A 131 39.74 13.67 -10.36
C GLU A 131 40.13 13.59 -8.87
N MET A 132 39.16 13.75 -7.95
CA MET A 132 39.38 13.67 -6.50
C MET A 132 40.01 12.34 -6.08
N TYR A 133 39.59 11.21 -6.66
CA TYR A 133 40.17 9.90 -6.34
C TYR A 133 41.62 9.75 -6.85
N ARG A 134 41.93 10.32 -8.02
CA ARG A 134 43.27 10.26 -8.63
C ARG A 134 44.27 11.14 -7.89
N THR A 135 43.90 12.38 -7.61
CA THR A 135 44.80 13.42 -7.07
C THR A 135 44.73 13.56 -5.56
N GLU A 136 43.72 12.96 -4.91
CA GLU A 136 43.42 13.12 -3.47
C GLU A 136 43.21 14.59 -3.06
N THR A 137 42.86 15.45 -4.03
CA THR A 137 42.65 16.88 -3.78
C THR A 137 41.40 17.11 -2.93
N PRO A 138 41.50 17.91 -1.85
CA PRO A 138 40.34 18.30 -1.07
C PRO A 138 39.39 19.17 -1.89
N GLN A 139 38.10 19.04 -1.61
CA GLN A 139 37.04 19.89 -2.13
C GLN A 139 36.29 20.54 -0.98
N ARG A 140 35.95 21.82 -1.12
CA ARG A 140 35.08 22.51 -0.18
C ARG A 140 33.65 22.40 -0.64
N GLY A 141 32.74 22.08 0.28
CA GLY A 141 31.32 22.03 -0.05
C GLY A 141 30.44 21.64 1.13
N THR A 142 29.14 21.55 0.84
CA THR A 142 28.15 21.08 1.81
C THR A 142 28.12 19.57 1.84
N VAL A 143 28.44 19.01 2.99
CA VAL A 143 28.38 17.58 3.26
C VAL A 143 26.97 17.21 3.69
N LYS A 144 26.43 16.16 3.08
CA LYS A 144 25.23 15.46 3.54
C LYS A 144 25.51 13.97 3.66
N ALA A 145 25.50 13.45 4.87
CA ALA A 145 25.79 12.04 5.13
C ALA A 145 24.78 11.44 6.10
N TYR A 146 24.26 10.27 5.72
CA TYR A 146 23.38 9.48 6.58
C TYR A 146 24.20 8.49 7.40
N SER A 147 24.04 8.55 8.73
CA SER A 147 24.57 7.54 9.63
C SER A 147 23.56 6.41 9.81
N GLY A 148 23.94 5.20 9.38
CA GLY A 148 23.16 4.00 9.65
C GLY A 148 23.07 3.65 11.13
N LEU A 149 24.12 3.98 11.91
CA LEU A 149 24.16 3.73 13.35
C LEU A 149 23.12 4.58 14.11
N TYR A 150 23.00 5.86 13.73
CA TYR A 150 22.09 6.81 14.37
C TYR A 150 20.75 6.98 13.66
N LYS A 151 20.57 6.29 12.53
CA LYS A 151 19.41 6.40 11.64
C LYS A 151 19.05 7.87 11.32
N ARG A 152 20.07 8.69 11.06
CA ARG A 152 19.91 10.14 10.93
C ARG A 152 20.87 10.72 9.89
N GLU A 153 20.41 11.75 9.21
CA GLU A 153 21.22 12.57 8.31
C GLU A 153 21.88 13.73 9.06
N PHE A 154 23.17 13.93 8.80
CA PHE A 154 23.95 15.07 9.26
C PHE A 154 24.34 15.93 8.07
N THR A 155 24.27 17.25 8.26
CA THR A 155 24.63 18.25 7.25
C THR A 155 25.61 19.25 7.86
N GLU A 156 26.65 19.60 7.11
CA GLU A 156 27.59 20.67 7.46
C GLU A 156 28.05 21.39 6.20
N GLU A 157 28.07 22.72 6.26
CA GLU A 157 28.53 23.59 5.17
C GLU A 157 30.04 23.83 5.27
N ASP A 158 30.64 24.33 4.19
CA ASP A 158 32.07 24.68 4.09
C ASP A 158 33.02 23.61 4.66
N SER A 159 32.67 22.34 4.45
CA SER A 159 33.48 21.22 4.92
C SER A 159 34.51 20.83 3.88
N GLU A 160 35.69 20.44 4.34
CA GLU A 160 36.68 19.79 3.49
C GLU A 160 36.27 18.35 3.24
N ILE A 161 36.08 17.98 1.98
CA ILE A 161 35.68 16.65 1.53
C ILE A 161 36.79 16.08 0.68
N ARG A 162 37.26 14.87 1.00
CA ARG A 162 38.38 14.26 0.30
C ARG A 162 38.17 12.76 0.12
N ILE A 163 38.65 12.23 -1.00
CA ILE A 163 38.84 10.79 -1.18
C ILE A 163 40.32 10.51 -0.99
N ILE A 164 40.68 9.79 0.06
CA ILE A 164 42.05 9.35 0.33
C ILE A 164 42.19 7.86 0.09
N LYS A 165 43.41 7.37 -0.02
CA LYS A 165 43.72 5.95 -0.06
C LYS A 165 44.29 5.52 1.29
N ASP A 166 43.71 4.50 1.91
CA ASP A 166 44.25 3.93 3.16
C ASP A 166 45.58 3.20 2.92
N GLU A 167 46.18 2.66 3.98
CA GLU A 167 47.44 1.89 3.90
C GLU A 167 47.38 0.72 2.91
N LYS A 168 46.19 0.17 2.66
CA LYS A 168 45.92 -0.91 1.71
C LYS A 168 45.51 -0.39 0.33
N LYS A 169 45.71 0.91 0.08
CA LYS A 169 45.33 1.65 -1.13
C LYS A 169 43.82 1.68 -1.41
N ARG A 170 43.00 1.45 -0.39
CA ARG A 170 41.54 1.41 -0.53
C ARG A 170 40.97 2.82 -0.39
N PRO A 171 39.97 3.18 -1.21
CA PRO A 171 39.37 4.51 -1.15
C PRO A 171 38.59 4.70 0.14
N LEU A 172 38.86 5.80 0.82
CA LEU A 172 38.19 6.22 2.03
C LEU A 172 37.72 7.68 1.87
N LEU A 173 36.45 7.92 2.18
CA LEU A 173 35.89 9.26 2.21
C LEU A 173 36.16 9.89 3.57
N THR A 174 36.81 11.05 3.57
CA THR A 174 37.01 11.88 4.75
C THR A 174 36.31 13.22 4.64
N ILE A 175 35.83 13.69 5.79
CA ILE A 175 35.20 15.00 5.97
C ILE A 175 35.96 15.71 7.10
N ASN A 176 36.51 16.89 6.84
CA ASN A 176 37.35 17.64 7.75
C ASN A 176 38.49 16.78 8.33
N GLY A 177 39.09 15.94 7.49
CA GLY A 177 40.17 15.02 7.86
C GLY A 177 39.74 13.74 8.60
N LEU A 178 38.47 13.60 8.98
CA LEU A 178 37.96 12.41 9.66
C LEU A 178 37.29 11.44 8.69
N PRO A 179 37.46 10.11 8.84
CA PRO A 179 36.61 9.14 8.14
C PRO A 179 35.14 9.47 8.32
N ILE A 180 34.31 9.29 7.29
CA ILE A 180 32.88 9.65 7.33
C ILE A 180 32.12 9.04 8.52
N THR A 181 32.50 7.84 8.97
CA THR A 181 31.95 7.20 10.17
C THR A 181 32.25 7.99 11.44
N ASP A 182 33.49 8.44 11.57
CA ASP A 182 34.00 9.13 12.75
C ASP A 182 33.50 10.58 12.76
N TRP A 183 33.39 11.20 11.60
CA TRP A 183 32.71 12.49 11.44
C TRP A 183 31.23 12.40 11.86
N CYS A 184 30.49 11.35 11.45
CA CYS A 184 29.12 11.14 11.90
C CYS A 184 29.03 10.96 13.43
N GLU A 185 29.96 10.21 14.03
CA GLU A 185 30.08 10.04 15.47
C GLU A 185 30.31 11.39 16.19
N GLN A 186 31.20 12.21 15.64
CA GLN A 186 31.47 13.55 16.15
C GLN A 186 30.21 14.43 16.10
N LYS A 187 29.47 14.42 14.97
CA LYS A 187 28.22 15.17 14.82
C LYS A 187 27.13 14.71 15.77
N TRP A 188 27.04 13.42 16.03
CA TRP A 188 26.12 12.88 17.02
C TRP A 188 26.45 13.39 18.43
N LYS A 189 27.72 13.33 18.84
CA LYS A 189 28.16 13.86 20.15
C LYS A 189 27.86 15.35 20.29
N GLN A 190 28.11 16.15 19.26
CA GLN A 190 27.78 17.57 19.23
C GLN A 190 26.27 17.81 19.40
N LEU A 191 25.44 17.02 18.71
CA LEU A 191 23.99 17.12 18.81
C LEU A 191 23.49 16.78 20.23
N ILE A 192 23.99 15.69 20.83
CA ILE A 192 23.64 15.30 22.21
C ILE A 192 24.02 16.41 23.19
N ASN A 193 25.24 16.95 23.09
CA ASN A 193 25.71 17.97 24.02
C ASN A 193 24.89 19.26 23.91
N ARG A 194 24.57 19.72 22.68
CA ARG A 194 23.69 20.87 22.47
C ARG A 194 22.31 20.67 23.13
N ASN A 195 21.71 19.49 22.95
CA ASN A 195 20.41 19.19 23.53
C ASN A 195 20.45 19.11 25.07
N ARG A 196 21.58 18.69 25.67
CA ARG A 196 21.77 18.71 27.13
C ARG A 196 21.93 20.12 27.66
N SER A 197 22.74 20.95 27.00
CA SER A 197 22.95 22.35 27.39
C SER A 197 21.70 23.21 27.25
N GLN A 198 20.77 22.89 26.34
CA GLN A 198 19.49 23.59 26.19
C GLN A 198 18.43 23.19 27.24
N ARG A 199 18.67 22.12 28.02
CA ARG A 199 17.75 21.65 29.07
C ARG A 199 18.14 22.11 30.48
N LEU A 200 19.30 22.77 30.62
CA LEU A 200 19.78 23.42 31.84
C LEU A 200 19.48 24.92 31.76
#